data_AF-A0A7L3QN63-F1
#
_entry.id   AF-A0A7L3QN63-F1
#
_cell.length_a   1.000
_cell.length_b   1.000
_cell.length_c   1.000
_cell.angle_alpha   90.00
_cell.angle_beta   90.00
_cell.angle_gamma   90.00
#
_symmetry.space_group_name_H-M   'P 1'
#
loop_
_entity.id
_entity.type
_entity.pdbx_description
1 polymer ?
#
loop_
_entity_poly.entity_id
_entity_poly.type
_entity_poly.pdbx_seq_one_letter_code
_entity_poly.pdbx_strand_id
1 'polypeptide(L)'
;MRRLLELHILKMVAVYTVWVALEEVPLGVQARGTQLGPPEVLTRPLPQVSLLNFLLVLLWALAMPYCRFRRMASCLSTVWTCIIIVCKMLYQLEVVDPHEYFSNCTQPLPNSTNLTPEELSNSTLYRGPVDPANWFGIRKGFPNWGYVKNHLQVLLLLVFEAVVHRRQQYHRKQHQVLSPVTETVFEGISREHLDLGFGSCAKFFINYFFYKF
;
A
#
# COMPACT_ATOMS: atom_id res chain seq x y z
N MET A 1 17.76 17.72 9.85
CA MET A 1 16.37 17.39 9.39
C MET A 1 16.29 17.01 7.90
N ARG A 2 16.74 17.83 6.95
CA ARG A 2 16.56 17.55 5.49
C ARG A 2 17.15 16.22 5.00
N ARG A 3 18.27 15.76 5.58
CA ARG A 3 18.86 14.43 5.30
C ARG A 3 18.08 13.26 5.86
N LEU A 4 17.57 13.41 7.09
CA LEU A 4 16.76 12.37 7.73
C LEU A 4 15.49 12.11 6.89
N LEU A 5 14.90 13.17 6.34
CA LEU A 5 13.80 13.03 5.40
C LEU A 5 14.23 12.34 4.10
N GLU A 6 15.39 12.67 3.50
CA GLU A 6 15.94 11.99 2.30
C GLU A 6 16.03 10.47 2.47
N LEU A 7 16.51 10.02 3.63
CA LEU A 7 16.80 8.62 3.92
C LEU A 7 15.53 7.83 4.29
N HIS A 8 14.61 8.45 5.03
CA HIS A 8 13.45 7.75 5.59
C HIS A 8 12.17 7.92 4.78
N ILE A 9 12.08 8.92 3.89
CA ILE A 9 10.85 9.17 3.11
C ILE A 9 10.48 7.98 2.25
N LEU A 10 11.46 7.30 1.65
CA LEU A 10 11.20 6.14 0.80
C LEU A 10 10.65 4.94 1.59
N LYS A 11 11.14 4.74 2.82
CA LYS A 11 10.61 3.71 3.73
C LYS A 11 9.19 4.05 4.17
N MET A 12 8.93 5.32 4.47
CA MET A 12 7.57 5.77 4.84
C MET A 12 6.59 5.59 3.68
N VAL A 13 7.00 5.90 2.45
CA VAL A 13 6.19 5.67 1.26
C VAL A 13 5.90 4.19 1.07
N ALA A 14 6.92 3.33 1.15
CA ALA A 14 6.76 1.89 1.01
C ALA A 14 5.81 1.30 2.06
N VAL A 15 5.95 1.69 3.33
CA VAL A 15 5.09 1.20 4.41
C VAL A 15 3.65 1.68 4.20
N TYR A 16 3.47 2.95 3.84
CA TYR A 16 2.14 3.51 3.65
C TYR A 16 1.42 2.93 2.42
N THR A 17 2.13 2.71 1.31
CA THR A 17 1.55 2.08 0.11
C THR A 17 1.11 0.66 0.38
N VAL A 18 1.92 -0.12 1.11
CA VAL A 18 1.58 -1.49 1.51
C VAL A 18 0.43 -1.51 2.50
N TRP A 19 0.41 -0.60 3.47
CA TRP A 19 -0.72 -0.45 4.41
C TRP A 19 -2.03 -0.20 3.66
N VAL A 20 -2.06 0.78 2.76
CA VAL A 20 -3.25 1.08 1.94
C VAL A 20 -3.65 -0.11 1.07
N ALA A 21 -2.69 -0.81 0.45
CA ALA A 21 -2.98 -1.99 -0.35
C ALA A 21 -3.59 -3.15 0.47
N LEU A 22 -3.20 -3.29 1.74
CA LEU A 22 -3.72 -4.29 2.66
C LEU A 22 -5.06 -3.89 3.29
N GLU A 23 -5.32 -2.60 3.50
CA GLU A 23 -6.58 -2.14 4.09
C GLU A 23 -7.73 -2.13 3.08
N GLU A 24 -7.44 -1.96 1.79
CA GLU A 24 -8.43 -2.09 0.70
C GLU A 24 -8.82 -3.55 0.42
N VAL A 25 -8.18 -4.50 1.09
CA VAL A 25 -8.66 -5.87 1.13
C VAL A 25 -10.06 -5.86 1.72
N PRO A 26 -11.05 -6.52 1.09
CA PRO A 26 -12.32 -6.69 1.75
C PRO A 26 -12.11 -7.43 3.06
N LEU A 27 -12.33 -6.71 4.16
CA LEU A 27 -13.02 -7.28 5.30
C LEU A 27 -14.32 -7.88 4.76
N GLY A 28 -14.23 -9.10 4.24
CA GLY A 28 -15.36 -9.97 4.14
C GLY A 28 -15.96 -10.02 5.53
N VAL A 29 -17.22 -9.60 5.62
CA VAL A 29 -18.04 -9.67 6.82
C VAL A 29 -17.72 -8.59 7.87
N GLN A 30 -18.33 -7.41 7.72
CA GLN A 30 -18.90 -6.74 8.88
C GLN A 30 -20.42 -6.83 8.79
N ALA A 31 -20.95 -7.77 9.57
CA ALA A 31 -22.35 -8.08 9.73
C ALA A 31 -23.19 -6.84 10.11
N ARG A 32 -24.38 -6.73 9.52
CA ARG A 32 -25.51 -6.03 10.13
C ARG A 32 -26.76 -6.90 10.08
N GLY A 33 -26.84 -7.78 11.09
CA GLY A 33 -28.04 -8.06 11.89
C GLY A 33 -29.19 -8.85 11.26
N THR A 34 -29.27 -10.15 11.57
CA THR A 34 -30.33 -10.75 12.42
C THR A 34 -29.94 -12.19 12.83
N GLN A 35 -29.86 -12.42 14.16
CA GLN A 35 -30.05 -13.66 14.99
C GLN A 35 -30.19 -15.01 14.25
N LEU A 36 -29.60 -16.17 14.61
CA LEU A 36 -29.11 -16.74 15.88
C LEU A 36 -28.32 -18.03 15.53
N GLY A 37 -27.07 -18.20 15.99
CA GLY A 37 -26.28 -19.43 15.77
C GLY A 37 -24.96 -19.43 16.59
N PRO A 38 -24.40 -20.60 16.96
CA PRO A 38 -23.29 -20.73 17.93
C PRO A 38 -21.96 -20.21 17.37
N PRO A 39 -20.89 -20.04 18.18
CA PRO A 39 -19.72 -19.27 17.78
C PRO A 39 -18.86 -20.07 16.81
N GLU A 40 -19.12 -19.91 15.52
CA GLU A 40 -18.25 -20.43 14.47
C GLU A 40 -16.95 -19.61 14.43
N VAL A 41 -15.85 -20.37 14.47
CA VAL A 41 -14.46 -19.93 14.36
C VAL A 41 -14.35 -18.82 13.32
N LEU A 42 -13.86 -17.66 13.77
CA LEU A 42 -13.46 -16.53 12.92
C LEU A 42 -12.33 -16.96 11.98
N THR A 43 -12.67 -17.68 10.91
CA THR A 43 -11.83 -17.81 9.74
C THR A 43 -11.81 -16.43 9.10
N ARG A 44 -10.76 -15.66 9.41
CA ARG A 44 -10.47 -14.42 8.69
C ARG A 44 -10.51 -14.78 7.19
N PRO A 45 -11.44 -14.24 6.41
CA PRO A 45 -11.46 -14.51 4.99
C PRO A 45 -10.09 -14.12 4.43
N LEU A 46 -9.52 -15.01 3.61
CA LEU A 46 -8.26 -14.72 2.93
C LEU A 46 -8.40 -13.33 2.28
N PRO A 47 -7.44 -12.44 2.52
CA PRO A 47 -7.52 -11.11 1.97
C PRO A 47 -7.63 -11.23 0.44
N GLN A 48 -8.80 -10.90 -0.15
CA GLN A 48 -8.88 -10.76 -1.61
C GLN A 48 -8.05 -9.55 -1.98
N VAL A 49 -6.80 -9.81 -2.37
CA VAL A 49 -5.89 -8.77 -2.80
C VAL A 49 -6.35 -8.33 -4.19
N SER A 50 -6.71 -7.05 -4.32
CA SER A 50 -7.00 -6.44 -5.62
C SER A 50 -5.78 -6.57 -6.54
N LEU A 51 -6.01 -6.98 -7.78
CA LEU A 51 -4.96 -7.04 -8.80
C LEU A 51 -4.23 -5.69 -8.97
N LEU A 52 -4.97 -4.58 -8.93
CA LEU A 52 -4.43 -3.23 -9.08
C LEU A 52 -3.49 -2.88 -7.91
N ASN A 53 -3.85 -3.26 -6.69
CA ASN A 53 -3.04 -3.01 -5.50
C ASN A 53 -1.83 -3.94 -5.42
N PHE A 54 -1.94 -5.18 -5.92
CA PHE A 54 -0.83 -6.13 -5.97
C PHE A 54 0.39 -5.59 -6.73
N LEU A 55 0.16 -4.90 -7.85
CA LEU A 55 1.24 -4.29 -8.63
C LEU A 55 1.99 -3.19 -7.86
N LEU A 56 1.29 -2.40 -7.03
CA LEU A 56 1.93 -1.43 -6.14
C LEU A 56 2.81 -2.14 -5.10
N VAL A 57 2.28 -3.18 -4.46
CA VAL A 57 3.02 -3.96 -3.45
C VAL A 57 4.27 -4.59 -4.08
N LEU A 58 4.15 -5.17 -5.28
CA LEU A 58 5.27 -5.77 -5.99
C LEU A 58 6.37 -4.74 -6.33
N LEU A 59 5.99 -3.57 -6.85
CA LEU A 59 6.93 -2.48 -7.15
C LEU A 59 7.71 -2.06 -5.89
N TRP A 60 7.04 -1.91 -4.76
CA TRP A 60 7.66 -1.51 -3.50
C TRP A 60 8.47 -2.63 -2.83
N ALA A 61 8.02 -3.88 -2.93
CA ALA A 61 8.75 -5.05 -2.47
C ALA A 61 10.09 -5.22 -3.21
N LEU A 62 10.13 -4.91 -4.52
CA LEU A 62 11.37 -4.90 -5.31
C LEU A 62 12.23 -3.64 -5.06
N ALA A 63 11.62 -2.49 -4.80
CA ALA A 63 12.35 -1.24 -4.56
C ALA A 63 13.14 -1.22 -3.24
N MET A 64 12.67 -1.95 -2.22
CA MET A 64 13.33 -2.02 -0.92
C MET A 64 14.74 -2.66 -0.98
N PRO A 65 14.91 -3.87 -1.54
CA PRO A 65 16.22 -4.51 -1.67
C PRO A 65 17.08 -3.89 -2.78
N TYR A 66 16.49 -3.45 -3.89
CA TYR A 66 17.26 -2.97 -5.04
C TYR A 66 17.31 -1.43 -5.11
N CYS A 67 18.37 -0.84 -4.56
CA CYS A 67 18.56 0.62 -4.50
C CYS A 67 18.49 1.33 -5.87
N ARG A 68 18.94 0.69 -6.95
CA ARG A 68 18.89 1.28 -8.31
C ARG A 68 17.47 1.41 -8.86
N PHE A 69 16.56 0.52 -8.44
CA PHE A 69 15.19 0.50 -8.93
C PHE A 69 14.29 1.47 -8.16
N ARG A 70 14.72 2.01 -7.01
CA ARG A 70 13.94 2.94 -6.18
C ARG A 70 13.34 4.11 -6.96
N ARG A 71 14.16 4.79 -7.77
CA ARG A 71 13.70 5.94 -8.56
C ARG A 71 12.72 5.54 -9.67
N MET A 72 12.94 4.39 -10.28
CA MET A 72 12.04 3.84 -11.30
C MET A 72 10.71 3.40 -10.67
N ALA A 73 10.76 2.74 -9.51
CA ALA A 73 9.58 2.32 -8.77
C ALA A 73 8.72 3.50 -8.29
N SER A 74 9.32 4.60 -7.81
CA SER A 74 8.58 5.83 -7.48
C SER A 74 7.84 6.39 -8.71
N CYS A 75 8.53 6.49 -9.85
CA CYS A 75 7.91 6.96 -11.10
C CYS A 75 6.76 6.03 -11.57
N LEU A 76 7.02 4.73 -11.65
CA LEU A 76 6.03 3.73 -12.07
C LEU A 76 4.84 3.68 -11.12
N SER A 77 5.07 3.73 -9.81
CA SER A 77 4.00 3.74 -8.81
C SER A 77 3.14 5.01 -8.88
N THR A 78 3.73 6.16 -9.24
CA THR A 78 2.98 7.41 -9.47
C THR A 78 2.03 7.27 -10.66
N VAL A 79 2.55 6.82 -11.81
CA VAL A 79 1.73 6.60 -13.02
C VAL A 79 0.64 5.57 -12.75
N TRP A 80 0.98 4.47 -12.09
CA TRP A 80 0.04 3.41 -11.76
C TRP A 80 -1.05 3.87 -10.79
N THR A 81 -0.70 4.65 -9.76
CA THR A 81 -1.67 5.23 -8.83
C THR A 81 -2.63 6.18 -9.54
N CYS A 82 -2.14 6.99 -10.49
CA CYS A 82 -2.99 7.83 -11.32
C CYS A 82 -3.98 7.01 -12.15
N ILE A 83 -3.54 5.91 -12.76
CA ILE A 83 -4.41 4.98 -13.50
C ILE A 83 -5.50 4.43 -12.57
N ILE A 84 -5.14 3.96 -11.37
CA ILE A 84 -6.10 3.44 -10.39
C ILE A 84 -7.15 4.51 -10.04
N ILE A 85 -6.73 5.73 -9.76
CA ILE A 85 -7.66 6.83 -9.41
C ILE A 85 -8.63 7.11 -10.56
N VAL A 86 -8.12 7.22 -11.79
CA VAL A 86 -8.96 7.45 -12.98
C VAL A 86 -9.95 6.29 -13.17
N CYS A 87 -9.50 5.04 -13.10
CA CYS A 87 -10.38 3.87 -13.19
C CYS A 87 -11.44 3.86 -12.09
N LYS A 88 -11.05 4.11 -10.84
CA LYS A 88 -11.98 4.18 -9.70
C LYS A 88 -13.02 5.28 -9.87
N MET A 89 -12.64 6.44 -10.40
CA MET A 89 -13.55 7.57 -10.61
C MET A 89 -14.48 7.39 -11.81
N LEU A 90 -13.98 6.85 -12.91
CA LEU A 90 -14.81 6.52 -14.07
C LEU A 90 -15.87 5.46 -13.73
N TYR A 91 -15.52 4.46 -12.92
CA TYR A 91 -16.47 3.42 -12.51
C TYR A 91 -17.56 3.93 -11.54
N GLN A 92 -17.36 5.06 -10.86
CA GLN A 92 -18.44 5.68 -10.06
C GLN A 92 -19.48 6.42 -10.90
N LEU A 93 -19.26 6.62 -12.21
CA LEU A 93 -20.24 7.29 -13.05
C LEU A 93 -21.52 6.46 -13.17
N GLU A 94 -22.66 7.14 -13.21
CA GLU A 94 -23.99 6.50 -13.31
C GLU A 94 -24.15 5.65 -14.58
N VAL A 95 -23.38 5.95 -15.63
CA VAL A 95 -23.37 5.21 -16.91
C VAL A 95 -22.92 3.74 -16.75
N VAL A 96 -22.17 3.41 -15.70
CA VAL A 96 -21.67 2.03 -15.49
C VAL A 96 -22.61 1.32 -14.52
N ASP A 97 -23.56 0.54 -15.04
CA ASP A 97 -24.49 -0.22 -14.21
C ASP A 97 -23.96 -1.63 -13.87
N PRO A 98 -23.71 -1.93 -12.57
CA PRO A 98 -23.22 -3.24 -12.16
C PRO A 98 -24.19 -4.38 -12.51
N HIS A 99 -25.48 -4.07 -12.65
CA HIS A 99 -26.54 -5.04 -12.95
C HIS A 99 -26.41 -5.71 -14.31
N GLU A 100 -25.77 -5.09 -15.29
CA GLU A 100 -25.51 -5.72 -16.60
C GLU A 100 -24.32 -6.68 -16.59
N TYR A 101 -23.42 -6.56 -15.60
CA TYR A 101 -22.14 -7.28 -15.57
C TYR A 101 -22.06 -8.37 -14.49
N PHE A 102 -23.05 -8.44 -13.61
CA PHE A 102 -23.12 -9.50 -12.60
C PHE A 102 -23.33 -10.86 -13.28
N SER A 103 -22.40 -11.77 -13.05
CA SER A 103 -22.56 -13.17 -13.42
C SER A 103 -23.04 -13.95 -12.20
N ASN A 104 -24.19 -14.61 -12.32
CA ASN A 104 -24.62 -15.58 -11.33
C ASN A 104 -23.93 -16.93 -11.60
N CYS A 105 -23.16 -17.40 -10.63
CA CYS A 105 -22.58 -18.74 -10.69
C CYS A 105 -23.65 -19.76 -10.28
N THR A 106 -23.99 -20.68 -11.17
CA THR A 106 -24.91 -21.79 -10.87
C THR A 106 -24.26 -22.75 -9.88
N GLN A 107 -24.98 -23.11 -8.82
CA GLN A 107 -24.47 -24.03 -7.80
C GLN A 107 -24.20 -25.42 -8.43
N PRO A 108 -23.00 -26.00 -8.25
CA PRO A 108 -22.69 -27.32 -8.78
C PRO A 108 -23.47 -28.42 -8.04
N LEU A 109 -23.64 -29.56 -8.70
CA LEU A 109 -24.23 -30.75 -8.09
C LEU A 109 -23.39 -31.21 -6.88
N PRO A 110 -24.01 -31.63 -5.76
CA PRO A 110 -23.27 -32.03 -4.55
C PRO A 110 -22.34 -33.22 -4.77
N ASN A 111 -22.59 -34.06 -5.79
CA ASN A 111 -21.73 -35.20 -6.13
C ASN A 111 -20.46 -34.84 -6.89
N SER A 112 -20.28 -33.59 -7.31
CA SER A 112 -19.13 -33.15 -8.13
C SER A 112 -18.06 -32.42 -7.32
N THR A 113 -18.33 -32.06 -6.07
CA THR A 113 -17.41 -31.29 -5.20
C THR A 113 -17.32 -31.91 -3.82
N ASN A 114 -16.12 -31.95 -3.23
CA ASN A 114 -15.89 -32.44 -1.85
C ASN A 114 -16.36 -31.45 -0.75
N LEU A 115 -17.18 -30.46 -1.10
CA LEU A 115 -17.64 -29.39 -0.20
C LEU A 115 -19.08 -29.67 0.23
N THR A 116 -19.38 -29.40 1.50
CA THR A 116 -20.76 -29.49 1.98
C THR A 116 -21.63 -28.39 1.35
N PRO A 117 -22.94 -28.61 1.17
CA PRO A 117 -23.83 -27.60 0.57
C PRO A 117 -23.89 -26.31 1.39
N GLU A 118 -23.70 -26.40 2.71
CA GLU A 118 -23.63 -25.25 3.62
C GLU A 118 -22.35 -24.43 3.40
N GLU A 119 -21.17 -25.07 3.30
CA GLU A 119 -19.91 -24.40 2.96
C GLU A 119 -19.95 -23.78 1.56
N LEU A 120 -20.60 -24.46 0.61
CA LEU A 120 -20.75 -23.99 -0.75
C LEU A 120 -21.59 -22.70 -0.78
N SER A 121 -22.71 -22.66 -0.06
CA SER A 121 -23.59 -21.49 0.04
C SER A 121 -22.94 -20.31 0.78
N ASN A 122 -22.04 -20.58 1.73
CA ASN A 122 -21.29 -19.56 2.46
C ASN A 122 -20.08 -19.03 1.68
N SER A 123 -19.67 -19.70 0.60
CA SER A 123 -18.52 -19.28 -0.20
C SER A 123 -18.81 -18.00 -1.01
N THR A 124 -17.77 -17.21 -1.26
CA THR A 124 -17.86 -15.93 -1.97
C THR A 124 -18.45 -16.04 -3.39
N LEU A 125 -18.38 -17.24 -3.99
CA LEU A 125 -18.80 -17.49 -5.36
C LEU A 125 -20.29 -17.80 -5.50
N TYR A 126 -20.90 -18.43 -4.48
CA TYR A 126 -22.30 -18.89 -4.54
C TYR A 126 -23.23 -18.15 -3.56
N ARG A 127 -22.71 -17.24 -2.75
CA ARG A 127 -23.51 -16.39 -1.85
C ARG A 127 -24.36 -15.35 -2.57
N GLY A 128 -23.99 -14.96 -3.79
CA GLY A 128 -24.70 -13.95 -4.57
C GLY A 128 -24.03 -13.63 -5.91
N PRO A 129 -24.60 -12.71 -6.70
CA PRO A 129 -24.04 -12.28 -7.98
C PRO A 129 -22.62 -11.75 -7.81
N VAL A 130 -21.68 -12.29 -8.58
CA VAL A 130 -20.27 -11.91 -8.51
C VAL A 130 -19.97 -10.85 -9.57
N ASP A 131 -19.44 -9.72 -9.12
CA ASP A 131 -18.90 -8.70 -10.01
C ASP A 131 -17.45 -9.06 -10.38
N PRO A 132 -17.13 -9.29 -11.67
CA PRO A 132 -15.74 -9.51 -12.09
C PRO A 132 -14.84 -8.31 -11.81
N ALA A 133 -15.35 -7.07 -11.78
CA ALA A 133 -14.57 -5.87 -11.47
C ALA A 133 -14.08 -5.83 -10.02
N ASN A 134 -14.79 -6.52 -9.12
CA ASN A 134 -14.39 -6.65 -7.73
C ASN A 134 -13.04 -7.36 -7.57
N TRP A 135 -12.71 -8.34 -8.44
CA TRP A 135 -11.39 -9.00 -8.44
C TRP A 135 -10.26 -8.01 -8.78
N PHE A 136 -10.52 -7.11 -9.72
CA PHE A 136 -9.59 -6.03 -10.05
C PHE A 136 -9.48 -5.00 -8.91
N GLY A 137 -10.38 -5.00 -7.92
CA GLY A 137 -10.44 -4.04 -6.83
C GLY A 137 -11.15 -2.75 -7.20
N ILE A 138 -12.10 -2.84 -8.13
CA ILE A 138 -12.99 -1.74 -8.49
C ILE A 138 -14.38 -2.10 -7.93
N ARG A 139 -14.96 -1.18 -7.16
CA ARG A 139 -16.29 -1.33 -6.55
C ARG A 139 -17.09 -0.06 -6.76
N LYS A 140 -18.38 -0.19 -7.05
CA LYS A 140 -19.34 0.92 -7.01
C LYS A 140 -19.72 1.12 -5.54
N GLY A 141 -19.44 2.29 -4.97
CA GLY A 141 -19.61 2.51 -3.54
C GLY A 141 -19.82 3.99 -3.21
N PHE A 142 -20.96 4.30 -2.61
CA PHE A 142 -21.21 5.60 -1.99
C PHE A 142 -20.79 5.53 -0.51
N PRO A 143 -19.99 6.48 0.02
CA PRO A 143 -19.52 7.75 -0.56
C PRO A 143 -18.16 7.68 -1.29
N ASN A 144 -18.06 8.38 -2.42
CA ASN A 144 -16.89 8.35 -3.33
C ASN A 144 -15.58 8.85 -2.71
N TRP A 145 -15.64 9.79 -1.75
CA TRP A 145 -14.45 10.43 -1.18
C TRP A 145 -13.58 9.47 -0.36
N GLY A 146 -14.19 8.68 0.53
CA GLY A 146 -13.44 7.74 1.38
C GLY A 146 -12.67 6.70 0.57
N TYR A 147 -13.27 6.24 -0.53
CA TYR A 147 -12.72 5.21 -1.41
C TYR A 147 -11.52 5.67 -2.25
N VAL A 148 -11.43 6.96 -2.58
CA VAL A 148 -10.33 7.53 -3.36
C VAL A 148 -9.30 8.25 -2.49
N LYS A 149 -9.68 8.67 -1.28
CA LYS A 149 -8.80 9.37 -0.33
C LYS A 149 -7.51 8.60 -0.05
N ASN A 150 -7.58 7.28 0.11
CA ASN A 150 -6.40 6.45 0.41
C ASN A 150 -5.38 6.50 -0.75
N HIS A 151 -5.84 6.28 -1.98
CA HIS A 151 -5.00 6.36 -3.18
C HIS A 151 -4.50 7.79 -3.45
N LEU A 152 -5.28 8.83 -3.12
CA LEU A 152 -4.84 10.22 -3.19
C LEU A 152 -3.75 10.53 -2.16
N GLN A 153 -3.84 10.02 -0.94
CA GLN A 153 -2.79 10.19 0.07
C GLN A 153 -1.49 9.50 -0.36
N VAL A 154 -1.58 8.32 -0.98
CA VAL A 154 -0.42 7.65 -1.59
C VAL A 154 0.19 8.51 -2.70
N LEU A 155 -0.62 9.04 -3.61
CA LEU A 155 -0.15 9.92 -4.68
C LEU A 155 0.53 11.18 -4.12
N LEU A 156 -0.08 11.82 -3.12
CA LEU A 156 0.48 13.00 -2.47
C LEU A 156 1.85 12.69 -1.84
N LEU A 157 1.98 11.54 -1.19
CA LEU A 157 3.23 11.10 -0.55
C LEU A 157 4.34 10.82 -1.59
N LEU A 158 3.98 10.21 -2.73
CA LEU A 158 4.89 10.01 -3.87
C LEU A 158 5.38 11.34 -4.45
N VAL A 159 4.46 12.28 -4.67
CA VAL A 159 4.81 13.63 -5.16
C VAL A 159 5.70 14.34 -4.14
N PHE A 160 5.40 14.22 -2.85
CA PHE A 160 6.21 14.81 -1.79
C PHE A 160 7.64 14.23 -1.77
N GLU A 161 7.80 12.91 -1.94
CA GLU A 161 9.11 12.25 -2.10
C GLU A 161 9.90 12.82 -3.28
N ALA A 162 9.27 12.93 -4.45
CA ALA A 162 9.90 13.52 -5.63
C ALA A 162 10.31 14.98 -5.43
N VAL A 163 9.49 15.78 -4.73
CA VAL A 163 9.78 17.18 -4.40
C VAL A 163 10.96 17.29 -3.46
N VAL A 164 11.03 16.46 -2.42
CA VAL A 164 12.15 16.42 -1.47
C VAL A 164 13.45 16.12 -2.20
N HIS A 165 13.46 15.09 -3.04
CA HIS A 165 14.64 14.73 -3.84
C HIS A 165 15.05 15.83 -4.82
N ARG A 166 14.10 16.47 -5.52
CA ARG A 166 14.42 17.59 -6.41
C ARG A 166 14.99 18.78 -5.65
N ARG A 167 14.42 19.14 -4.50
CA ARG A 167 14.93 20.25 -3.69
C ARG A 167 16.33 19.98 -3.16
N GLN A 168 16.64 18.73 -2.77
CA GLN A 168 17.98 18.35 -2.36
C GLN A 168 18.98 18.43 -3.52
N GLN A 169 18.62 17.94 -4.71
CA GLN A 169 19.47 18.07 -5.90
C GLN A 169 19.73 19.53 -6.26
N TYR A 170 18.69 20.37 -6.22
CA TYR A 170 18.83 21.81 -6.46
C TYR A 170 19.78 22.47 -5.46
N HIS A 171 19.60 22.22 -4.17
CA HIS A 171 20.46 22.75 -3.11
C HIS A 171 21.92 22.33 -3.26
N ARG A 172 22.16 21.05 -3.62
CA ARG A 172 23.53 20.54 -3.83
C ARG A 172 24.22 21.23 -5.02
N LYS A 173 23.48 21.47 -6.11
CA LYS A 173 24.01 22.21 -7.28
C LYS A 173 24.33 23.66 -6.93
N GLN A 174 23.45 24.33 -6.19
CA GLN A 174 23.62 25.74 -5.82
C GLN A 174 24.82 25.95 -4.89
N HIS A 175 25.04 25.05 -3.92
CA HIS A 175 26.11 25.17 -2.93
C HIS A 175 27.36 24.35 -3.26
N GLN A 176 27.44 23.71 -4.44
CA GLN A 176 28.52 22.80 -4.85
C GLN A 176 28.86 21.71 -3.80
N VAL A 177 27.87 21.28 -3.02
CA VAL A 177 28.07 20.27 -1.97
C VAL A 177 28.06 18.88 -2.62
N LEU A 178 29.15 18.14 -2.46
CA LEU A 178 29.29 16.77 -2.96
C LEU A 178 28.22 15.85 -2.33
N SER A 179 27.81 14.81 -3.06
CA SER A 179 26.94 13.80 -2.45
C SER A 179 27.70 13.13 -1.30
N PRO A 180 27.12 13.07 -0.09
CA PRO A 180 27.76 12.39 1.02
C PRO A 180 27.97 10.92 0.66
N VAL A 181 29.18 10.42 0.93
CA VAL A 181 29.57 9.02 0.70
C VAL A 181 28.91 8.11 1.75
N THR A 182 28.54 8.67 2.90
CA THR A 182 27.89 7.96 4.01
C THR A 182 26.43 8.37 4.15
N GLU A 183 25.52 7.39 4.29
CA GLU A 183 24.09 7.57 4.57
C GLU A 183 23.82 8.03 6.03
N THR A 184 24.66 8.93 6.57
CA THR A 184 24.54 9.43 7.95
C THR A 184 23.85 10.78 8.00
N VAL A 185 23.05 10.99 9.06
CA VAL A 185 22.25 12.21 9.28
C VAL A 185 23.12 13.37 9.74
N PHE A 186 24.11 13.09 10.59
CA PHE A 186 25.11 14.04 11.06
C PHE A 186 26.50 13.64 10.56
N GLU A 187 27.09 14.49 9.71
CA GLU A 187 28.48 14.35 9.27
C GLU A 187 29.45 14.74 10.39
N GLY A 188 30.53 13.98 10.54
CA GLY A 188 31.61 14.27 11.50
C GLY A 188 31.53 13.56 12.86
N ILE A 189 30.52 12.73 13.11
CA ILE A 189 30.43 11.95 14.36
C ILE A 189 30.96 10.55 14.11
N SER A 190 32.22 10.35 14.49
CA SER A 190 32.89 9.05 14.49
C SER A 190 32.68 8.31 15.81
N ARG A 191 33.11 7.05 15.87
CA ARG A 191 33.10 6.23 17.09
C ARG A 191 33.90 6.87 18.24
N GLU A 192 34.90 7.69 17.91
CA GLU A 192 35.74 8.40 18.89
C GLU A 192 34.97 9.51 19.62
N HIS A 193 33.89 10.02 19.02
CA HIS A 193 33.07 11.08 19.62
C HIS A 193 32.00 10.55 20.58
N LEU A 194 31.95 9.23 20.79
CA LEU A 194 30.97 8.59 21.69
C LEU A 194 31.19 9.00 23.15
N ASP A 195 32.45 9.14 23.56
CA ASP A 195 32.85 9.33 24.96
C ASP A 195 32.98 10.82 25.35
N LEU A 196 32.85 11.73 24.39
CA LEU A 196 32.97 13.19 24.61
C LEU A 196 31.76 13.82 25.30
N GLY A 197 30.61 13.13 25.36
CA GLY A 197 29.44 13.60 26.10
C GLY A 197 28.09 13.07 25.59
N PHE A 198 27.05 13.26 26.41
CA PHE A 198 25.70 12.74 26.15
C PHE A 198 25.11 13.19 24.80
N GLY A 199 25.34 14.46 24.42
CA GLY A 199 24.84 15.01 23.15
C GLY A 199 25.50 14.38 21.91
N SER A 200 26.79 14.08 21.97
CA SER A 200 27.52 13.40 20.87
C SER A 200 27.17 11.92 20.81
N CYS A 201 27.00 11.28 21.97
CA CYS A 201 26.50 9.92 22.11
C CYS A 201 25.10 9.74 21.49
N ALA A 202 24.14 10.63 21.80
CA ALA A 202 22.81 10.58 21.21
C ALA A 202 22.83 10.70 19.68
N LYS A 203 23.65 11.61 19.13
CA LYS A 203 23.81 11.77 17.69
C LYS A 203 24.48 10.55 17.02
N PHE A 204 25.43 9.90 17.70
CA PHE A 204 26.03 8.64 17.24
C PHE A 204 24.99 7.53 17.17
N PHE A 205 24.19 7.37 18.23
CA PHE A 205 23.10 6.39 18.23
C PHE A 205 22.10 6.68 17.10
N ILE A 206 21.68 7.92 16.89
CA ILE A 206 20.76 8.26 15.78
C ILE A 206 21.33 7.85 14.41
N ASN A 207 22.65 7.98 14.19
CA ASN A 207 23.29 7.59 12.93
C ASN A 207 23.45 6.06 12.79
N TYR A 208 23.80 5.35 13.86
CA TYR A 208 24.24 3.94 13.81
C TYR A 208 23.34 2.96 14.56
N PHE A 209 22.16 3.37 15.01
CA PHE A 209 21.23 2.53 15.78
C PHE A 209 20.95 1.20 15.07
N PHE A 210 20.42 1.26 13.84
CA PHE A 210 20.10 0.10 13.00
C PHE A 210 21.31 -0.67 12.48
N TYR A 211 22.52 -0.08 12.54
CA TYR A 211 23.74 -0.78 12.14
C TYR A 211 24.28 -1.63 13.27
N LYS A 212 24.06 -1.20 14.53
CA LYS A 212 24.59 -1.86 15.72
C LYS A 212 23.60 -2.83 16.37
N PHE A 213 22.31 -2.51 16.34
CA PHE A 213 21.20 -3.33 16.83
C PHE A 213 20.35 -3.80 15.65
#